data_AF-A0A650CGH9-F1
#
_entry.id   AF-A0A650CGH9-F1
#
_cell.length_a   1.000
_cell.length_b   1.000
_cell.length_c   1.000
_cell.angle_alpha   90.00
_cell.angle_beta   90.00
_cell.angle_gamma   90.00
#
_symmetry.space_group_name_H-M   'P 1'
#
loop_
_entity.id
_entity.type
_entity.pdbx_description
1 polymer ?
#
loop_
_entity_poly.entity_id
_entity_poly.type
_entity_poly.pdbx_seq_one_letter_code
_entity_poly.pdbx_strand_id
1 'polypeptide(L)'
;MTIIVRKTHEKDGKRIYIRVGESPPAVKDGKIKDGAFFIVVGDDEGEKKIRLTDQEALDIAQRILTIYQMHIRIYRKLDKKTYQEYKHRMESQTIDERLENEIIRYLIKSGGEATVEEIRDLLSVKHADYLHTMERNGLIIIDGNKVILNMKK
;
A
#
# COMPACT_ATOMS: atom_id res chain seq x y z
N MET A 1 36.89 -16.76 -10.87
CA MET A 1 35.44 -16.58 -11.07
C MET A 1 35.07 -15.27 -10.42
N THR A 2 34.70 -14.28 -11.22
CA THR A 2 34.29 -12.96 -10.76
C THR A 2 32.88 -13.08 -10.16
N ILE A 3 32.65 -12.48 -9.00
CA ILE A 3 31.32 -12.48 -8.35
C ILE A 3 30.56 -11.26 -8.84
N ILE A 4 29.41 -11.48 -9.49
CA ILE A 4 28.52 -10.44 -10.00
C ILE A 4 27.50 -10.06 -8.93
N VAL A 5 26.92 -11.05 -8.27
CA VAL A 5 25.93 -10.87 -7.20
C VAL A 5 26.27 -11.79 -6.04
N ARG A 6 26.14 -11.29 -4.81
CA ARG A 6 26.19 -12.10 -3.59
C ARG A 6 25.10 -11.62 -2.64
N LYS A 7 24.26 -12.56 -2.19
CA LYS A 7 23.35 -12.34 -1.07
C LYS A 7 23.66 -13.37 0.00
N THR A 8 23.81 -12.89 1.23
CA THR A 8 23.93 -13.73 2.42
C THR A 8 22.71 -13.46 3.30
N HIS A 9 22.21 -14.52 3.92
CA HIS A 9 21.18 -14.49 4.93
C HIS A 9 21.62 -15.35 6.12
N GLU A 10 21.31 -14.90 7.32
CA GLU A 10 21.59 -15.64 8.55
C GLU A 10 20.25 -15.96 9.20
N LYS A 11 20.02 -17.24 9.50
CA LYS A 11 18.81 -17.72 10.15
C LYS A 11 19.17 -18.84 11.10
N ASP A 12 18.71 -18.74 12.35
CA ASP A 12 18.93 -19.72 13.41
C ASP A 12 20.42 -20.04 13.65
N GLY A 13 21.29 -19.02 13.52
CA GLY A 13 22.74 -19.14 13.65
C GLY A 13 23.45 -19.81 12.47
N LYS A 14 22.73 -20.19 11.42
CA LYS A 14 23.29 -20.72 10.17
C LYS A 14 23.31 -19.67 9.08
N ARG A 15 24.43 -19.58 8.36
CA ARG A 15 24.59 -18.69 7.21
C ARG A 15 24.22 -19.44 5.94
N ILE A 16 23.33 -18.87 5.13
CA ILE A 16 23.01 -19.34 3.79
C ILE A 16 23.32 -18.22 2.81
N TYR A 17 23.84 -18.55 1.64
CA TYR A 17 24.11 -17.55 0.61
C TYR A 17 23.91 -18.07 -0.80
N ILE A 18 23.63 -17.12 -1.68
CA ILE A 18 23.59 -17.32 -3.12
C ILE A 18 24.60 -16.37 -3.75
N ARG A 19 25.40 -16.87 -4.69
CA ARG A 19 26.29 -16.09 -5.53
C ARG A 19 26.01 -16.37 -7.00
N VAL A 20 26.02 -15.31 -7.80
CA VAL A 20 26.09 -15.41 -9.25
C VAL A 20 27.46 -14.93 -9.67
N GLY A 21 28.17 -15.74 -10.45
CA GLY A 21 29.50 -15.42 -10.90
C GLY A 21 29.75 -15.83 -12.34
N GLU A 22 30.78 -15.25 -12.92
CA GLU A 22 31.23 -15.51 -14.28
C GLU A 22 32.68 -16.00 -14.25
N SER A 23 32.99 -16.92 -15.16
CA SER A 23 34.37 -17.28 -15.45
C SER A 23 34.62 -17.01 -16.92
N PRO A 24 35.61 -16.18 -17.26
CA PRO A 24 35.92 -15.86 -18.64
C PRO A 24 36.52 -17.09 -19.34
N PRO A 25 36.42 -17.16 -20.67
CA PRO A 25 37.13 -18.17 -21.43
C PRO A 25 38.64 -18.06 -21.20
N ALA A 26 39.32 -19.20 -21.12
CA ALA A 26 40.76 -19.25 -20.88
C ALA A 26 41.43 -20.33 -21.72
N VAL A 27 42.64 -20.04 -22.20
CA VAL A 27 43.50 -21.04 -22.85
C VAL A 27 44.48 -21.57 -21.82
N LYS A 28 44.48 -22.89 -21.60
CA LYS A 28 45.43 -23.56 -20.72
C LYS A 28 45.90 -24.86 -21.38
N ASP A 29 47.23 -25.03 -21.47
CA ASP A 29 47.88 -26.21 -22.07
C ASP A 29 47.35 -26.55 -23.48
N GLY A 30 47.16 -25.52 -24.32
CA GLY A 30 46.66 -25.67 -25.69
C GLY A 30 45.17 -26.02 -25.82
N LYS A 31 44.43 -26.14 -24.71
CA LYS A 31 42.98 -26.36 -24.69
C LYS A 31 42.24 -25.08 -24.37
N ILE A 32 41.19 -24.81 -25.13
CA ILE A 32 40.25 -23.71 -24.86
C ILE A 32 39.24 -24.21 -23.82
N LYS A 33 39.10 -23.47 -22.72
CA LYS A 33 38.04 -23.65 -21.75
C LYS A 33 37.03 -22.54 -21.93
N ASP A 34 35.82 -22.89 -22.37
CA ASP A 34 34.76 -21.91 -22.58
C ASP A 34 34.37 -21.20 -21.29
N GLY A 35 34.03 -19.93 -21.43
CA GLY A 35 33.45 -19.14 -20.36
C GLY A 35 32.07 -19.66 -19.95
N ALA A 36 31.63 -19.29 -18.75
CA ALA A 36 30.28 -19.61 -18.29
C ALA A 36 29.84 -18.77 -17.10
N PHE A 37 28.52 -18.67 -16.95
CA PHE A 37 27.87 -18.20 -15.74
C PHE A 37 27.62 -19.35 -14.78
N PHE A 38 27.64 -19.03 -13.49
CA PHE A 38 27.41 -19.99 -12.42
C PHE A 38 26.52 -19.40 -11.35
N ILE A 39 25.64 -20.24 -10.82
CA ILE A 39 24.94 -20.01 -9.56
C ILE A 39 25.57 -20.91 -8.52
N VAL A 40 25.98 -20.31 -7.40
CA VAL A 40 26.49 -21.04 -6.24
C VAL A 40 25.53 -20.81 -5.09
N VAL A 41 24.99 -21.89 -4.54
CA VAL A 41 24.19 -21.88 -3.32
C VAL A 41 24.98 -22.64 -2.27
N GLY A 42 25.15 -22.06 -1.10
CA GLY A 42 25.91 -22.69 -0.03
C GLY A 42 25.48 -22.23 1.34
N ASP A 43 25.94 -22.98 2.33
CA ASP A 43 25.80 -22.71 3.75
C ASP A 43 27.13 -22.94 4.48
N ASP A 44 27.09 -23.06 5.81
CA ASP A 44 28.26 -23.34 6.64
C ASP A 44 28.80 -24.77 6.48
N GLU A 45 28.01 -25.67 5.88
CA GLU A 45 28.33 -27.10 5.71
C GLU A 45 28.86 -27.41 4.30
N GLY A 46 28.54 -26.60 3.30
CA GLY A 46 29.15 -26.72 1.98
C GLY A 46 28.53 -25.86 0.88
N GLU A 47 29.06 -26.05 -0.34
CA GLU A 47 28.65 -25.32 -1.53
C GLU A 47 28.20 -26.24 -2.66
N LYS A 48 27.10 -25.88 -3.33
CA LYS A 48 26.71 -26.44 -4.63
C LYS A 48 26.87 -25.40 -5.72
N LYS A 49 27.56 -25.78 -6.79
CA LYS A 49 27.82 -24.94 -7.97
C LYS A 49 27.11 -25.50 -9.19
N ILE A 50 26.30 -24.67 -9.82
CA ILE A 50 25.54 -24.99 -11.02
C ILE A 50 26.09 -24.14 -12.16
N ARG A 51 26.55 -24.78 -13.25
CA ARG A 51 26.92 -24.10 -14.49
C ARG A 51 25.66 -23.83 -15.28
N LEU A 52 25.50 -22.61 -15.78
CA LEU A 52 24.43 -22.25 -16.70
C LEU A 52 24.94 -22.34 -18.14
N THR A 53 24.07 -22.77 -19.04
CA THR A 53 24.21 -22.51 -20.47
C THR A 53 23.96 -21.02 -20.75
N ASP A 54 24.43 -20.54 -21.90
CA ASP A 54 24.23 -19.14 -22.30
C ASP A 54 22.73 -18.78 -22.40
N GLN A 55 21.90 -19.72 -22.88
CA GLN A 55 20.46 -19.52 -22.99
C GLN A 55 19.78 -19.44 -21.61
N GLU A 56 20.18 -20.28 -20.65
CA GLU A 56 19.65 -20.22 -19.28
C GLU A 56 20.06 -18.92 -18.58
N ALA A 57 21.31 -18.50 -18.76
CA ALA A 57 21.80 -17.24 -18.20
C ALA A 57 21.00 -16.04 -18.75
N LEU A 58 20.72 -16.04 -20.06
CA LEU A 58 19.94 -14.99 -20.70
C LEU A 58 18.47 -14.98 -20.24
N ASP A 59 17.80 -16.14 -20.18
CA ASP A 59 16.41 -16.25 -19.72
C ASP A 59 16.26 -15.75 -18.27
N ILE A 60 17.16 -16.16 -17.37
CA ILE A 60 17.15 -15.71 -15.98
C ILE A 60 17.29 -14.19 -15.90
N ALA A 61 18.23 -13.59 -16.64
CA ALA A 61 18.44 -12.15 -16.66
C ALA A 61 17.19 -11.40 -17.15
N GLN A 62 16.57 -11.86 -18.25
CA GLN A 62 15.37 -11.27 -18.81
C GLN A 62 14.17 -11.35 -17.85
N ARG A 63 14.00 -12.49 -17.17
CA ARG A 63 12.93 -12.66 -16.17
C ARG A 63 13.09 -11.72 -14.98
N ILE A 64 14.31 -11.58 -14.45
CA ILE A 64 14.59 -10.64 -13.34
C ILE A 64 14.23 -9.22 -13.75
N LEU A 65 14.68 -8.77 -14.93
CA LEU A 65 14.37 -7.44 -15.44
C LEU A 65 12.87 -7.22 -15.61
N THR A 66 12.17 -8.20 -16.20
CA THR A 66 10.73 -8.13 -16.45
C THR A 66 9.94 -8.02 -15.14
N ILE A 67 10.25 -8.88 -14.15
CA ILE A 67 9.59 -8.86 -12.85
C ILE A 67 9.87 -7.55 -12.13
N TYR A 68 11.11 -7.04 -12.17
CA TYR A 68 11.46 -5.76 -11.56
C TYR A 68 10.68 -4.59 -12.19
N GLN A 69 10.57 -4.55 -13.51
CA GLN A 69 9.77 -3.54 -14.21
C GLN A 69 8.28 -3.61 -13.85
N MET A 70 7.72 -4.82 -13.75
CA MET A 70 6.35 -5.03 -13.28
C MET A 70 6.17 -4.55 -11.84
N HIS A 71 7.11 -4.89 -10.96
CA HIS A 71 7.11 -4.48 -9.56
C HIS A 71 7.08 -2.95 -9.43
N ILE A 72 7.98 -2.21 -10.10
CA ILE A 72 7.97 -0.74 -10.10
C ILE A 72 6.63 -0.18 -10.56
N ARG A 73 6.06 -0.73 -11.65
CA ARG A 73 4.77 -0.26 -12.19
C ARG A 73 3.63 -0.46 -11.20
N ILE A 74 3.61 -1.57 -10.47
CA ILE A 74 2.59 -1.85 -9.45
C ILE A 74 2.70 -0.85 -8.30
N TYR A 75 3.89 -0.60 -7.77
CA TYR A 75 4.08 0.39 -6.69
C TYR A 75 3.61 1.79 -7.12
N ARG A 76 3.96 2.24 -8.32
CA ARG A 76 3.47 3.53 -8.85
C ARG A 76 1.95 3.60 -8.96
N LYS A 77 1.27 2.48 -9.26
CA LYS A 77 -0.20 2.43 -9.28
C LYS A 77 -0.79 2.47 -7.87
N LEU A 78 -0.18 1.77 -6.92
CA LEU A 78 -0.57 1.80 -5.52
C LEU A 78 -0.44 3.20 -4.94
N ASP A 79 0.69 3.89 -5.15
CA ASP A 79 0.90 5.26 -4.66
C ASP A 79 -0.18 6.22 -5.15
N LYS A 80 -0.55 6.13 -6.44
CA LYS A 80 -1.65 6.92 -7.02
C LYS A 80 -3.00 6.60 -6.38
N LYS A 81 -3.30 5.32 -6.17
CA LYS A 81 -4.56 4.88 -5.56
C LYS A 81 -4.64 5.36 -4.11
N THR A 82 -3.59 5.15 -3.33
CA THR A 82 -3.49 5.62 -1.94
C THR A 82 -3.67 7.13 -1.83
N TYR A 83 -3.07 7.90 -2.74
CA TYR A 83 -3.25 9.36 -2.77
C TYR A 83 -4.71 9.76 -3.09
N GLN A 84 -5.38 9.07 -4.03
CA GLN A 84 -6.80 9.33 -4.31
C GLN A 84 -7.71 8.96 -3.15
N GLU A 85 -7.45 7.84 -2.46
CA GLU A 85 -8.18 7.44 -1.26
C GLU A 85 -7.98 8.43 -0.10
N TYR A 86 -6.76 8.97 0.05
CA TYR A 86 -6.49 10.04 1.00
C TYR A 86 -7.28 11.32 0.65
N LYS A 87 -7.20 11.77 -0.61
CA LYS A 87 -7.93 12.95 -1.08
C LYS A 87 -9.44 12.82 -0.87
N HIS A 88 -10.01 11.66 -1.23
CA HIS A 88 -11.44 11.40 -1.04
C HIS A 88 -11.83 11.43 0.46
N ARG A 89 -10.98 10.90 1.36
CA ARG A 89 -11.22 10.97 2.82
C ARG A 89 -11.18 12.40 3.35
N MET A 90 -10.25 13.22 2.87
CA MET A 90 -10.18 14.63 3.26
C MET A 90 -11.39 15.42 2.76
N GLU A 91 -11.80 15.18 1.51
CA GLU A 91 -13.01 15.80 0.93
C GLU A 91 -14.27 15.38 1.69
N SER A 92 -14.42 14.10 2.04
CA SER A 92 -15.57 13.65 2.84
C SER A 92 -15.58 14.26 4.24
N GLN A 93 -14.44 14.33 4.93
CA GLN A 93 -14.35 14.98 6.25
C GLN A 93 -14.73 16.45 6.19
N THR A 94 -14.31 17.17 5.15
CA THR A 94 -14.65 18.59 4.97
C THR A 94 -16.15 18.78 4.70
N ILE A 95 -16.76 17.86 3.96
CA ILE A 95 -18.21 17.86 3.70
C ILE A 95 -18.97 17.58 5.01
N ASP A 96 -18.56 16.56 5.75
CA ASP A 96 -19.19 16.16 7.01
C ASP A 96 -19.11 17.30 8.05
N GLU A 97 -17.96 17.96 8.20
CA GLU A 97 -17.80 19.14 9.07
C GLU A 97 -18.71 20.30 8.64
N ARG A 98 -18.92 20.50 7.34
CA ARG A 98 -19.80 21.57 6.85
C ARG A 98 -21.26 21.27 7.16
N LEU A 99 -21.71 20.04 6.88
CA LEU A 99 -23.06 19.58 7.18
C LEU A 99 -23.35 19.70 8.68
N GLU A 100 -22.40 19.24 9.52
CA GLU A 100 -22.49 19.32 10.98
C GLU A 100 -22.68 20.76 11.46
N ASN A 101 -21.82 21.68 11.00
CA ASN A 101 -21.87 23.09 11.37
C ASN A 101 -23.17 23.79 10.92
N GLU A 102 -23.67 23.45 9.73
CA GLU A 102 -24.93 24.01 9.22
C GLU A 102 -26.13 23.54 10.06
N ILE A 103 -26.17 22.26 10.44
CA ILE A 103 -27.21 21.69 11.32
C ILE A 103 -27.16 22.33 12.72
N ILE A 104 -25.97 22.43 13.33
CA ILE A 104 -25.82 23.05 14.66
C ILE A 104 -26.29 24.51 14.64
N ARG A 105 -25.87 25.29 13.63
CA ARG A 105 -26.31 26.69 13.49
C ARG A 105 -27.82 26.81 13.32
N TYR A 106 -28.43 25.90 12.56
CA TYR A 106 -29.88 25.88 12.38
C TYR A 106 -30.62 25.56 13.68
N LEU A 107 -30.17 24.54 14.42
CA LEU A 107 -30.74 24.18 15.73
C LEU A 107 -30.61 25.33 16.73
N ILE A 108 -29.46 26.00 16.81
CA ILE A 108 -29.26 27.16 17.68
C ILE A 108 -30.24 28.29 17.33
N LYS A 109 -30.42 28.60 16.04
CA LYS A 109 -31.39 29.62 15.58
C LYS A 109 -32.83 29.25 15.92
N SER A 110 -33.14 27.96 15.97
CA SER A 110 -34.48 27.44 16.26
C SER A 110 -34.74 27.25 17.76
N GLY A 111 -33.83 27.70 18.63
CA GLY A 111 -33.98 27.59 20.09
C GLY A 111 -33.45 26.29 20.69
N GLY A 112 -32.66 25.52 19.95
CA GLY A 112 -32.02 24.28 20.39
C GLY A 112 -32.76 23.00 20.00
N GLU A 113 -33.92 23.11 19.34
CA GLU A 113 -34.70 21.98 18.84
C GLU A 113 -35.27 22.25 17.45
N ALA A 114 -35.45 21.19 16.67
CA ALA A 114 -36.15 21.19 15.38
C ALA A 114 -36.68 19.77 15.07
N THR A 115 -37.35 19.59 13.94
CA THR A 115 -37.77 18.28 13.43
C THR A 115 -36.87 17.77 12.30
N VAL A 116 -36.85 16.45 12.08
CA VAL A 116 -36.14 15.84 10.95
C VAL A 116 -36.66 16.37 9.62
N GLU A 117 -37.97 16.61 9.52
CA GLU A 117 -38.63 17.17 8.34
C GLU A 117 -38.21 18.62 8.07
N GLU A 118 -38.15 19.48 9.09
CA GLU A 118 -37.66 20.85 8.93
C GLU A 118 -36.20 20.90 8.47
N ILE A 119 -35.33 20.04 9.01
CA ILE A 119 -33.93 19.95 8.59
C ILE A 119 -33.83 19.47 7.13
N ARG A 120 -34.67 18.51 6.75
CA ARG A 120 -34.73 17.99 5.38
C ARG A 120 -35.18 19.06 4.38
N ASP A 121 -36.21 19.83 4.73
CA ASP A 121 -36.84 20.79 3.84
C ASP A 121 -36.06 22.11 3.76
N LEU A 122 -35.45 22.55 4.87
CA LEU A 122 -34.79 23.86 4.96
C LEU A 122 -33.27 23.80 4.72
N LEU A 123 -32.60 22.68 5.03
CA LEU A 123 -31.17 22.52 4.76
C LEU A 123 -30.92 21.62 3.55
N SER A 124 -31.39 20.36 3.62
CA SER A 124 -31.55 19.41 2.50
C SER A 124 -31.62 17.99 3.03
N VAL A 125 -32.02 17.05 2.16
CA VAL A 125 -32.01 15.60 2.41
C VAL A 125 -30.67 15.11 2.96
N LYS A 126 -29.54 15.60 2.44
CA LYS A 126 -28.20 15.20 2.92
C LYS A 126 -27.94 15.56 4.39
N HIS A 127 -28.48 16.69 4.87
CA HIS A 127 -28.34 17.08 6.27
C HIS A 127 -29.20 16.18 7.16
N ALA A 128 -30.43 15.86 6.73
CA ALA A 128 -31.30 14.94 7.45
C ALA A 128 -30.68 13.53 7.57
N ASP A 129 -30.06 13.03 6.50
CA ASP A 129 -29.38 11.72 6.50
C ASP A 129 -28.14 11.70 7.43
N TYR A 130 -27.48 12.86 7.62
CA TYR A 130 -26.31 13.00 8.49
C TYR A 130 -26.65 13.04 10.00
N LEU A 131 -27.93 13.25 10.37
CA LEU A 131 -28.35 13.34 11.78
C LEU A 131 -28.00 12.09 12.59
N HIS A 132 -28.14 10.89 12.02
CA HIS A 132 -27.76 9.65 12.69
C HIS A 132 -26.26 9.61 13.06
N THR A 133 -25.40 10.22 12.24
CA THR A 133 -23.97 10.34 12.52
C THR A 133 -23.73 11.31 13.68
N MET A 134 -24.42 12.45 13.70
CA MET A 134 -24.33 13.44 14.78
C MET A 134 -24.86 12.90 16.11
N GLU A 135 -25.95 12.12 16.08
CA GLU A 135 -26.52 11.45 17.26
C GLU A 135 -25.53 10.44 17.84
N ARG A 136 -24.93 9.59 16.99
CA ARG A 136 -23.90 8.63 17.42
C ARG A 136 -22.68 9.33 18.03
N ASN A 137 -22.31 10.50 17.52
CA ASN A 137 -21.22 11.32 18.06
C ASN A 137 -21.62 12.06 19.37
N GLY A 138 -22.90 11.98 19.74
CA GLY A 138 -23.48 12.58 20.95
C GLY A 138 -23.67 14.09 20.86
N LEU A 139 -23.69 14.66 19.65
CA LEU A 139 -23.87 16.11 19.43
C LEU A 139 -25.35 16.52 19.48
N ILE A 140 -26.23 15.59 19.13
CA ILE A 140 -27.69 15.77 19.14
C ILE A 140 -28.36 14.52 19.73
N ILE A 141 -29.63 14.65 20.07
CA ILE A 141 -30.51 13.57 20.51
C ILE A 141 -31.70 13.52 19.54
N ILE A 142 -32.02 12.35 19.00
CA ILE A 142 -33.19 12.15 18.16
C ILE A 142 -34.26 11.41 18.97
N ASP A 143 -35.42 12.03 19.14
CA ASP A 143 -36.58 11.44 19.82
C ASP A 143 -37.78 11.46 18.86
N GLY A 144 -38.01 10.32 18.20
CA GLY A 144 -38.99 10.22 17.12
C GLY A 144 -38.64 11.15 15.95
N ASN A 145 -39.49 12.15 15.71
CA ASN A 145 -39.27 13.17 14.67
C ASN A 145 -38.52 14.41 15.19
N LYS A 146 -38.27 14.52 16.51
CA LYS A 146 -37.59 15.66 17.10
C LYS A 146 -36.08 15.47 17.14
N VAL A 147 -35.36 16.56 16.90
CA VAL A 147 -33.91 16.66 16.92
C VAL A 147 -33.53 17.76 17.91
N ILE A 148 -32.78 17.39 18.95
CA ILE A 148 -32.43 18.30 20.05
C ILE A 148 -30.92 18.42 20.14
N LEU A 149 -30.41 19.65 20.23
CA LEU A 149 -28.98 19.89 20.42
C LEU A 149 -28.56 19.43 21.83
N ASN A 150 -27.55 18.57 21.91
CA ASN A 150 -27.07 18.07 23.20
C ASN A 150 -26.14 19.09 23.86
N MET A 151 -26.69 19.98 24.68
CA MET A 151 -25.93 21.04 25.36
C MET A 151 -25.04 20.57 26.55
N LYS A 152 -24.90 19.25 26.75
CA LYS A 152 -24.05 18.67 27.82
C LYS A 152 -22.59 18.43 27.39
N LYS A 153 -22.26 18.68 26.12
CA LYS A 153 -20.90 18.71 25.57
C LYS A 153 -20.60 20.12 25.09
#